data_AF-V5HEG4-F1
#
_entry.id   AF-V5HEG4-F1
#
_cell.length_a   1.000
_cell.length_b   1.000
_cell.length_c   1.000
_cell.angle_alpha   90.00
_cell.angle_beta   90.00
_cell.angle_gamma   90.00
#
_symmetry.space_group_name_H-M   'P 1'
#
loop_
_entity.id
_entity.type
_entity.pdbx_description
1 polymer ?
#
loop_
_entity_poly.entity_id
_entity_poly.type
_entity_poly.pdbx_seq_one_letter_code
_entity_poly.pdbx_strand_id
1 'polypeptide(L)'
;MYLGVVLYGPSLALGSVTGISVWSSILFNGLVCTFYTAIGGIKAVVWTDVVQMILMYSGYVMVIISGLHHLGGFTNMWNLAEEGGRIIFLN
;
A
#
# COMPACT_ATOMS: atom_id res chain seq x y z
N MET A 1 -14.09 -8.91 13.96
CA MET A 1 -14.15 -7.49 13.55
C MET A 1 -12.81 -6.94 13.04
N TYR A 2 -11.68 -7.27 13.66
CA TYR A 2 -10.34 -6.74 13.28
C TYR A 2 -9.87 -7.13 11.85
N LEU A 3 -10.11 -8.37 11.42
CA LEU A 3 -9.76 -8.84 10.07
C LEU A 3 -10.47 -8.08 8.94
N GLY A 4 -11.71 -7.63 9.18
CA GLY A 4 -12.48 -6.89 8.17
C GLY A 4 -11.93 -5.50 7.89
N VAL A 5 -11.39 -4.81 8.91
CA VAL A 5 -10.75 -3.50 8.75
C VAL A 5 -9.42 -3.63 8.02
N VAL A 6 -8.63 -4.67 8.33
CA VAL A 6 -7.36 -4.95 7.65
C VAL A 6 -7.56 -5.29 6.17
N LEU A 7 -8.64 -5.97 5.81
CA LEU A 7 -9.00 -6.27 4.41
C LEU A 7 -9.55 -5.06 3.64
N TYR A 8 -10.03 -4.02 4.33
CA TYR A 8 -10.63 -2.83 3.70
C TYR A 8 -9.59 -1.94 3.00
N GLY A 9 -8.39 -1.81 3.59
CA GLY A 9 -7.27 -1.06 3.00
C GLY A 9 -6.87 -1.53 1.59
N PRO A 10 -6.53 -2.81 1.38
CA PRO A 10 -6.15 -3.31 0.06
C PRO A 10 -7.30 -3.32 -0.94
N SER A 11 -8.57 -3.46 -0.50
CA SER A 11 -9.72 -3.40 -1.39
C SER A 11 -10.04 -1.98 -1.88
N LEU A 12 -9.80 -0.96 -1.05
CA LEU A 12 -9.82 0.45 -1.46
C LEU A 12 -8.69 0.77 -2.46
N ALA A 13 -7.47 0.33 -2.16
CA ALA A 13 -6.32 0.53 -3.05
C ALA A 13 -6.53 -0.16 -4.42
N LEU A 14 -6.98 -1.42 -4.43
CA LEU A 14 -7.32 -2.13 -5.68
C LEU A 14 -8.45 -1.43 -6.44
N GLY A 15 -9.50 -0.96 -5.75
CA GLY A 15 -10.61 -0.22 -6.36
C GLY A 15 -10.16 1.09 -7.03
N SER A 16 -9.21 1.81 -6.43
CA SER A 16 -8.66 3.05 -6.98
C SER A 16 -7.73 2.85 -8.18
N VAL A 17 -7.06 1.70 -8.30
CA VAL A 17 -6.08 1.44 -9.37
C VAL A 17 -6.71 0.76 -10.60
N THR A 18 -7.80 0.01 -10.44
CA THR A 18 -8.39 -0.79 -11.54
C THR A 18 -9.66 -0.23 -12.16
N GLY A 19 -10.44 0.65 -11.50
CA GLY A 19 -11.69 1.20 -12.06
C GLY A 19 -12.79 0.15 -12.37
N ILE A 20 -12.57 -1.11 -11.99
CA ILE A 20 -13.50 -2.25 -12.14
C ILE A 20 -14.12 -2.53 -10.77
N SER A 21 -15.35 -3.06 -10.76
CA SER A 21 -16.09 -3.31 -9.51
C SER A 21 -15.24 -4.07 -8.50
N VAL A 22 -15.14 -3.52 -7.29
CA VAL A 22 -14.34 -4.02 -6.15
C VAL A 22 -14.54 -5.53 -5.91
N TRP A 23 -15.72 -6.04 -6.26
CA TRP A 23 -16.09 -7.45 -6.23
C TRP A 23 -15.22 -8.39 -7.08
N SER A 24 -14.79 -7.99 -8.28
CA SER A 24 -13.99 -8.86 -9.16
C SER A 24 -12.55 -9.01 -8.67
N SER A 25 -11.96 -7.91 -8.16
CA SER A 25 -10.63 -7.90 -7.55
C SER A 25 -10.58 -8.71 -6.25
N ILE A 26 -11.65 -8.66 -5.44
CA ILE A 26 -11.78 -9.48 -4.23
C ILE A 26 -11.86 -10.97 -4.59
N LEU A 27 -12.65 -11.34 -5.60
CA LEU A 27 -12.75 -12.72 -6.07
C LEU A 27 -11.42 -13.26 -6.58
N PHE A 28 -10.68 -12.47 -7.37
CA PHE A 28 -9.38 -12.89 -7.89
C PHE A 28 -8.35 -13.07 -6.76
N ASN A 29 -8.21 -12.10 -5.86
CA ASN A 29 -7.28 -12.19 -4.74
C ASN A 29 -7.64 -13.33 -3.77
N GLY A 30 -8.94 -13.54 -3.52
CA GLY A 30 -9.43 -14.65 -2.68
C GLY A 30 -9.18 -16.02 -3.31
N LEU A 31 -9.32 -16.15 -4.63
CA LEU A 31 -9.06 -17.41 -5.34
C LEU A 31 -7.57 -17.74 -5.34
N VAL A 32 -6.70 -16.77 -5.62
CA VAL A 32 -5.24 -16.93 -5.53
C VAL A 32 -4.81 -17.30 -4.11
N CYS A 33 -5.35 -16.62 -3.09
CA CYS A 33 -5.06 -16.91 -1.69
C CYS A 33 -5.52 -18.32 -1.28
N THR A 34 -6.71 -18.74 -1.70
CA THR A 34 -7.27 -20.07 -1.40
C THR A 34 -6.45 -21.18 -2.06
N PHE A 35 -6.12 -21.03 -3.35
CA PHE A 35 -5.30 -22.01 -4.06
C PHE A 35 -3.89 -22.13 -3.45
N TYR A 36 -3.26 -21.01 -3.16
CA TYR A 36 -1.89 -20.99 -2.64
C TYR A 36 -1.80 -21.52 -1.20
N THR A 37 -2.82 -21.25 -0.38
CA THR A 37 -2.94 -21.80 0.99
C THR A 37 -3.19 -23.31 0.96
N ALA A 38 -4.05 -23.78 0.05
CA ALA A 38 -4.38 -25.19 -0.08
C ALA A 38 -3.19 -26.06 -0.53
N ILE A 39 -2.30 -25.52 -1.37
CA ILE A 39 -1.15 -26.26 -1.91
C ILE A 39 0.07 -26.21 -0.97
N GLY A 40 0.30 -25.12 -0.23
CA GLY A 40 1.60 -24.89 0.44
C GLY A 40 1.60 -24.70 1.96
N GLY A 41 0.43 -24.65 2.63
CA GLY A 41 0.35 -24.50 4.09
C GLY A 41 0.99 -23.19 4.62
N ILE A 42 1.43 -23.16 5.89
CA ILE A 42 1.98 -21.95 6.54
C ILE A 42 3.22 -21.39 5.80
N LYS A 43 4.03 -22.24 5.16
CA LYS A 43 5.22 -21.79 4.40
C LYS A 43 4.86 -20.87 3.23
N ALA A 44 3.75 -21.17 2.57
CA ALA A 44 3.22 -20.34 1.48
C ALA A 44 2.84 -18.96 2.03
N VAL A 45 2.07 -18.93 3.12
CA VAL A 45 1.64 -17.68 3.76
C VAL A 45 2.83 -16.77 4.11
N VAL A 46 3.91 -17.34 4.65
CA VAL A 46 5.12 -16.59 5.00
C VAL A 46 5.79 -15.99 3.75
N TRP A 47 5.85 -16.73 2.63
CA TRP A 47 6.40 -16.19 1.39
C TRP A 47 5.60 -15.00 0.86
N THR A 48 4.26 -15.06 0.93
CA THR A 48 3.40 -13.93 0.55
C THR A 48 3.53 -12.73 1.49
N ASP A 49 3.74 -12.96 2.79
CA ASP A 49 3.95 -11.88 3.76
C ASP A 49 5.27 -11.12 3.50
N VAL A 50 6.35 -11.85 3.18
CA VAL A 50 7.64 -11.26 2.78
C VAL A 50 7.50 -10.43 1.50
N VAL A 51 6.81 -10.95 0.49
CA VAL A 51 6.56 -10.21 -0.76
C VAL A 51 5.73 -8.95 -0.49
N GLN A 52 4.70 -9.04 0.36
CA GLN A 52 3.90 -7.89 0.75
C GLN A 52 4.74 -6.82 1.47
N MET A 53 5.61 -7.21 2.39
CA MET A 53 6.53 -6.28 3.07
C MET A 53 7.46 -5.57 2.08
N ILE A 54 8.05 -6.30 1.14
CA ILE A 54 8.93 -5.72 0.10
C ILE A 54 8.15 -4.73 -0.77
N LEU A 55 6.95 -5.11 -1.21
CA LEU A 55 6.10 -4.25 -2.03
C LEU A 55 5.69 -2.97 -1.29
N MET A 56 5.29 -3.07 -0.02
CA MET A 56 4.97 -1.90 0.79
C MET A 56 6.17 -0.96 0.97
N TYR A 57 7.36 -1.51 1.25
CA TYR A 57 8.56 -0.70 1.41
C TYR A 57 8.98 -0.02 0.10
N SER A 58 8.93 -0.76 -1.02
CA SER A 58 9.26 -0.22 -2.34
C SER A 58 8.27 0.87 -2.78
N GLY A 59 6.97 0.67 -2.54
CA GLY A 59 5.93 1.66 -2.80
C GLY A 59 6.12 2.93 -1.96
N TYR A 60 6.48 2.79 -0.68
CA TYR A 60 6.79 3.93 0.18
C TYR A 60 7.95 4.76 -0.37
N VAL A 61 9.05 4.12 -0.75
CA VAL A 61 10.21 4.80 -1.35
C VAL A 61 9.85 5.45 -2.69
N MET A 62 9.08 4.76 -3.54
CA MET A 62 8.61 5.32 -4.81
C MET A 62 7.74 6.56 -4.62
N VAL A 63 6.83 6.57 -3.64
CA VAL A 63 5.99 7.73 -3.33
C VAL A 63 6.85 8.91 -2.90
N ILE A 64 7.86 8.69 -2.06
CA ILE A 64 8.80 9.75 -1.65
C ILE A 64 9.56 10.30 -2.85
N ILE A 65 10.14 9.45 -3.69
CA ILE A 65 10.91 9.88 -4.86
C ILE A 65 10.01 10.62 -5.87
N SER A 66 8.81 10.11 -6.14
CA SER A 66 7.83 10.74 -7.03
C SER A 66 7.39 12.10 -6.49
N GLY A 67 7.18 12.21 -5.18
CA GLY A 67 6.88 13.48 -4.50
C GLY A 67 8.03 14.48 -4.64
N LEU A 68 9.27 14.05 -4.41
CA LEU A 68 10.45 14.90 -4.59
C LEU A 68 10.62 15.38 -6.03
N HIS A 69 10.34 14.52 -7.02
CA HIS A 69 10.39 14.88 -8.43
C HIS A 69 9.30 15.88 -8.81
N HIS A 70 8.07 15.69 -8.32
CA HIS A 70 6.96 16.63 -8.57
C HIS A 70 7.16 17.99 -7.91
N LEU A 71 7.82 18.02 -6.75
CA LEU A 71 8.07 19.24 -5.97
C LEU A 71 9.34 19.97 -6.40
N GLY A 72 10.16 19.38 -7.28
CA GLY A 72 11.39 20.00 -7.78
C GLY A 72 12.59 19.91 -6.82
N GLY A 73 12.57 18.97 -5.88
CA GLY A 73 13.68 18.70 -4.96
C GLY A 73 13.30 18.68 -3.48
N PHE A 74 14.24 18.23 -2.64
CA PHE A 74 14.06 18.11 -1.18
C PHE A 74 13.80 19.45 -0.49
N THR A 75 14.43 20.53 -0.98
CA THR A 75 14.25 21.88 -0.45
C THR A 75 12.84 22.41 -0.64
N ASN A 76 12.24 22.20 -1.82
CA ASN A 76 10.87 22.61 -2.08
C ASN A 76 9.85 21.76 -1.30
N MET A 77 10.12 20.46 -1.12
CA MET A 77 9.29 19.61 -0.27
C MET A 77 9.30 20.09 1.19
N TRP A 78 10.46 20.49 1.71
CA TRP A 78 10.59 21.04 3.06
C TRP A 78 9.87 22.38 3.20
N ASN A 79 10.07 23.31 2.26
CA ASN A 79 9.35 24.59 2.25
C ASN A 79 7.83 24.40 2.15
N LEU A 80 7.36 23.49 1.29
CA LEU A 80 5.92 23.21 1.18
C LEU A 80 5.36 22.55 2.44
N ALA A 81 6.14 21.70 3.12
CA ALA A 81 5.72 21.12 4.39
C ALA A 81 5.66 22.19 5.50
N GLU A 82 6.56 23.17 5.48
CA GLU A 82 6.61 24.31 6.42
C GLU A 82 5.43 25.28 6.17
N GLU A 83 5.20 25.66 4.91
CA GLU A 83 4.04 26.48 4.49
C GLU A 83 2.70 25.78 4.72
N GLY A 84 2.65 24.46 4.53
CA GLY A 84 1.47 23.64 4.79
C GLY A 84 1.21 23.39 6.28
N GLY A 85 2.01 23.97 7.19
CA GLY A 85 1.88 23.80 8.63
C GLY A 85 2.03 22.35 9.10
N ARG A 86 2.70 21.49 8.32
CA ARG A 86 2.90 20.06 8.65
C ARG A 86 4.15 19.82 9.50
N ILE A 87 5.02 20.83 9.61
CA ILE A 87 6.23 20.81 10.45
C ILE A 87 5.98 21.65 11.72
N ILE A 88 5.00 21.26 12.53
CA ILE A 88 4.78 21.91 13.84
C ILE A 88 5.75 21.25 14.83
N PHE A 89 7.00 21.70 14.85
CA PHE A 89 7.99 21.22 15.81
C PHE A 89 7.75 21.79 17.23
N LEU A 90 6.97 22.87 17.36
CA LEU A 90 6.68 23.53 18.63
C LEU A 90 5.24 24.10 18.65
N ASN A 91 4.28 23.25 19.02
CA ASN A 91 3.18 23.63 19.92
C ASN A 91 2.98 22.47 20.90
#